data_AF-A0A9X6FLL2-F1
#
_entry.id   AF-A0A9X6FLL2-F1
#
_cell.length_a   1.000
_cell.length_b   1.000
_cell.length_c   1.000
_cell.angle_alpha   90.00
_cell.angle_beta   90.00
_cell.angle_gamma   90.00
#
_symmetry.space_group_name_H-M   'P 1'
#
loop_
_entity.id
_entity.type
_entity.pdbx_description
1 polymer ?
#
loop_
_entity_poly.entity_id
_entity_poly.type
_entity_poly.pdbx_seq_one_letter_code
_entity_poly.pdbx_strand_id
1 'polypeptide(L)'
;MKKYTGFEAIERMKTNVIDDGKSLYRYNMEFNLIEFSMKDTKLPWQQHVIIDISFFFSREFVDYIEPLKVGDWIVAWSSEEVCKITEIDYLGRKGHVKTDYCSGGDYQVATTYRKATIEEIAQEKRRRVFKKHGRAIDEFKEGDIATPADNDKALLLIEDYNRQKNTVKIGGTYYTALDLNPLYFTENKVKIEN
;
A
#
# COMPACT_ATOMS: atom_id res chain seq x y z
N MET A 1 -13.94 7.39 17.45
CA MET A 1 -14.50 6.45 16.46
C MET A 1 -16.01 6.57 16.50
N LYS A 2 -16.66 6.80 15.35
CA LYS A 2 -18.13 6.93 15.28
C LYS A 2 -18.77 5.56 15.53
N LYS A 3 -19.87 5.53 16.27
CA LYS A 3 -20.66 4.33 16.54
C LYS A 3 -21.96 4.36 15.75
N TYR A 4 -22.45 3.20 15.36
CA TYR A 4 -23.66 2.98 14.58
C TYR A 4 -24.58 1.98 15.28
N THR A 5 -25.89 2.15 15.16
CA THR A 5 -26.91 1.22 15.69
C THR A 5 -28.12 1.17 14.75
N GLY A 6 -28.94 0.12 14.86
CA GLY A 6 -30.20 -0.04 14.13
C GLY A 6 -30.04 0.15 12.62
N PHE A 7 -30.91 0.97 12.03
CA PHE A 7 -30.86 1.29 10.59
C PHE A 7 -29.56 1.97 10.16
N GLU A 8 -28.90 2.76 11.02
CA GLU A 8 -27.64 3.40 10.66
C GLU A 8 -26.53 2.36 10.42
N ALA A 9 -26.48 1.30 11.23
CA ALA A 9 -25.55 0.19 11.04
C ALA A 9 -25.83 -0.57 9.73
N ILE A 10 -27.11 -0.81 9.43
CA ILE A 10 -27.55 -1.50 8.20
C ILE A 10 -27.16 -0.69 6.95
N GLU A 11 -27.42 0.62 6.96
CA GLU A 11 -27.02 1.51 5.86
C GLU A 11 -25.50 1.58 5.72
N ARG A 12 -24.76 1.61 6.84
CA ARG A 12 -23.30 1.67 6.81
C ARG A 12 -22.68 0.44 6.13
N MET A 13 -23.26 -0.76 6.32
CA MET A 13 -22.77 -2.00 5.70
C MET A 13 -22.76 -1.99 4.17
N LYS A 14 -23.54 -1.12 3.51
CA LYS A 14 -23.53 -0.99 2.05
C LYS A 14 -22.21 -0.44 1.51
N THR A 15 -21.45 0.26 2.35
CA THR A 15 -20.20 0.94 1.96
C THR A 15 -18.99 0.47 2.76
N ASN A 16 -19.20 -0.09 3.95
CA ASN A 16 -18.13 -0.45 4.88
C ASN A 16 -18.39 -1.82 5.53
N VAL A 17 -17.30 -2.45 5.99
CA VAL A 17 -17.41 -3.56 6.95
C VAL A 17 -17.61 -2.95 8.33
N ILE A 18 -18.58 -3.44 9.11
CA ILE A 18 -18.83 -2.99 10.48
C ILE A 18 -18.47 -4.08 11.50
N ASP A 19 -18.16 -3.65 12.72
CA ASP A 19 -17.53 -4.45 13.76
C ASP A 19 -18.25 -4.24 15.10
N ASP A 20 -18.70 -5.33 15.74
CA ASP A 20 -19.36 -5.32 17.06
C ASP A 20 -18.43 -5.71 18.22
N GLY A 21 -17.12 -5.81 17.96
CA GLY A 21 -16.08 -6.28 18.87
C GLY A 21 -15.78 -7.78 18.76
N LYS A 22 -16.74 -8.61 18.33
CA LYS A 22 -16.60 -10.07 18.23
C LYS A 22 -16.61 -10.56 16.78
N SER A 23 -17.44 -9.94 15.96
CA SER A 23 -17.74 -10.33 14.60
C SER A 23 -17.73 -9.12 13.67
N LEU A 24 -17.47 -9.40 12.40
CA LEU A 24 -17.47 -8.47 11.30
C LEU A 24 -18.68 -8.74 10.42
N TYR A 25 -19.29 -7.68 9.88
CA TYR A 25 -20.47 -7.76 9.03
C TYR A 25 -20.30 -6.87 7.80
N ARG A 26 -20.72 -7.36 6.64
CA ARG A 26 -20.71 -6.58 5.39
C ARG A 26 -21.88 -6.94 4.51
N TYR A 27 -22.30 -6.00 3.68
CA TYR A 27 -23.28 -6.27 2.64
C TYR A 27 -22.58 -6.73 1.35
N ASN A 28 -22.93 -7.92 0.86
CA ASN A 28 -22.49 -8.38 -0.44
C ASN A 28 -23.54 -7.97 -1.50
N MET A 29 -23.18 -7.02 -2.35
CA MET A 29 -24.09 -6.49 -3.38
C MET A 29 -24.36 -7.49 -4.50
N GLU A 30 -23.42 -8.37 -4.81
CA GLU A 30 -23.57 -9.37 -5.88
C GLU A 30 -24.62 -10.42 -5.50
N PHE A 31 -24.58 -10.90 -4.25
CA PHE A 31 -25.50 -11.91 -3.74
C PHE A 31 -26.71 -11.34 -2.99
N ASN A 32 -26.79 -10.01 -2.84
CA ASN A 32 -27.87 -9.31 -2.15
C ASN A 32 -28.12 -9.87 -0.72
N LEU A 33 -27.06 -10.10 0.04
CA LEU A 33 -27.11 -10.70 1.38
C LEU A 33 -26.07 -10.11 2.34
N ILE A 34 -26.28 -10.31 3.64
CA ILE A 34 -25.30 -9.97 4.68
C ILE A 34 -24.36 -11.16 4.86
N GLU A 35 -23.07 -10.89 4.85
CA GLU A 35 -22.02 -11.84 5.23
C GLU A 35 -21.50 -11.47 6.62
N PHE A 36 -21.13 -12.48 7.41
CA PHE A 36 -20.42 -12.25 8.67
C PHE A 36 -19.18 -13.13 8.81
N SER A 37 -18.25 -12.70 9.66
CA SER A 37 -17.07 -13.46 10.03
C SER A 37 -16.79 -13.23 11.53
N MET A 38 -16.49 -14.28 12.30
CA MET A 38 -16.05 -14.12 13.68
C MET A 38 -14.56 -13.88 13.71
N LYS A 39 -14.12 -12.83 14.42
CA LYS A 39 -12.70 -12.41 14.46
C LYS A 39 -11.76 -13.48 14.98
N ASP A 40 -12.20 -14.23 16.00
CA ASP A 40 -11.38 -15.24 16.67
C ASP A 40 -11.26 -16.53 15.87
N THR A 41 -12.08 -16.69 14.82
CA THR A 41 -12.04 -17.86 13.95
C THR A 41 -11.42 -17.47 12.62
N LYS A 42 -10.40 -18.21 12.15
CA LYS A 42 -9.86 -18.07 10.78
C LYS A 42 -10.82 -18.60 9.70
N LEU A 43 -12.12 -18.60 9.98
CA LEU A 43 -13.13 -19.06 9.05
C LEU A 43 -13.33 -18.02 7.95
N PRO A 44 -13.55 -18.46 6.70
CA PRO A 44 -13.94 -17.55 5.64
C PRO A 44 -15.25 -16.85 5.99
N TRP A 45 -15.55 -15.77 5.28
CA TRP A 45 -16.85 -15.10 5.36
C TRP A 45 -17.98 -16.12 5.19
N GLN A 46 -18.87 -16.18 6.17
CA GLN A 46 -20.03 -17.05 6.14
C GLN A 46 -21.10 -16.38 5.29
N GLN A 47 -21.57 -17.10 4.27
CA GLN A 47 -22.64 -16.69 3.37
C GLN A 47 -23.98 -17.29 3.85
N HIS A 48 -25.10 -16.72 3.40
CA HIS A 48 -26.47 -17.19 3.70
C HIS A 48 -26.86 -17.16 5.19
N VAL A 49 -26.46 -16.11 5.88
CA VAL A 49 -26.72 -15.99 7.32
C VAL A 49 -27.98 -15.15 7.52
N ILE A 50 -28.95 -15.72 8.23
CA ILE A 50 -30.17 -15.01 8.61
C ILE A 50 -29.89 -14.28 9.91
N ILE A 51 -29.84 -12.94 9.85
CA ILE A 51 -29.65 -12.08 11.01
C ILE A 51 -30.94 -11.28 11.18
N ASP A 52 -31.60 -11.45 12.33
CA ASP A 52 -32.78 -10.67 12.67
C ASP A 52 -32.47 -9.18 12.73
N ILE A 53 -33.36 -8.35 12.21
CA ILE A 53 -33.14 -6.90 12.20
C ILE A 53 -32.93 -6.34 13.61
N SER A 54 -33.60 -6.93 14.61
CA SER A 54 -33.48 -6.58 16.04
C SER A 54 -32.04 -6.71 16.55
N PHE A 55 -31.23 -7.58 15.94
CA PHE A 55 -29.80 -7.73 16.24
C PHE A 55 -29.06 -6.39 16.12
N PHE A 56 -29.31 -5.63 15.05
CA PHE A 56 -28.65 -4.36 14.79
C PHE A 56 -29.10 -3.25 15.75
N PHE A 57 -30.31 -3.34 16.30
CA PHE A 57 -30.80 -2.40 17.32
C PHE A 57 -30.25 -2.71 18.72
N SER A 58 -29.85 -3.96 18.97
CA SER A 58 -29.35 -4.41 20.28
C SER A 58 -27.86 -4.16 20.51
N ARG A 59 -27.13 -3.65 19.51
CA ARG A 59 -25.66 -3.57 19.51
C ARG A 59 -25.16 -2.26 18.96
N GLU A 60 -23.96 -1.89 19.42
CA GLU A 60 -23.16 -0.81 18.83
C GLU A 60 -22.14 -1.41 17.87
N PHE A 61 -22.01 -0.77 16.71
CA PHE A 61 -21.05 -1.14 15.68
C PHE A 61 -20.13 0.02 15.38
N VAL A 62 -18.95 -0.28 14.87
CA VAL A 62 -17.98 0.70 14.37
C VAL A 62 -17.47 0.26 13.01
N ASP A 63 -16.85 1.15 12.24
CA ASP A 63 -16.19 0.73 11.01
C ASP A 63 -15.03 -0.21 11.36
N TYR A 64 -15.01 -1.37 10.71
CA TYR A 64 -13.87 -2.27 10.82
C TYR A 64 -12.66 -1.68 10.14
N ILE A 65 -11.56 -1.58 10.89
CA ILE A 65 -10.26 -1.23 10.37
C ILE A 65 -9.43 -2.50 10.37
N GLU A 66 -9.08 -3.00 9.18
CA GLU A 66 -8.24 -4.19 9.06
C GLU A 66 -6.93 -3.97 9.85
N PRO A 67 -6.63 -4.83 10.84
CA PRO A 67 -5.39 -4.75 11.60
C PRO A 67 -4.17 -4.72 10.69
N LEU A 68 -3.12 -4.04 11.15
CA LEU A 68 -1.85 -4.06 10.44
C LEU A 68 -1.24 -5.46 10.51
N LYS A 69 -0.59 -5.85 9.42
CA LYS A 69 0.19 -7.08 9.33
C LYS A 69 1.60 -6.80 8.85
N VAL A 70 2.51 -7.73 9.13
CA VAL A 70 3.86 -7.69 8.56
C VAL A 70 3.76 -7.61 7.05
N GLY A 71 4.52 -6.69 6.47
CA GLY A 71 4.52 -6.40 5.05
C GLY A 71 3.60 -5.28 4.59
N ASP A 72 2.68 -4.80 5.45
CA ASP A 72 1.92 -3.57 5.18
C ASP A 72 2.85 -2.35 5.14
N TRP A 73 2.39 -1.31 4.44
CA TRP A 73 3.09 -0.04 4.35
C TRP A 73 2.38 1.01 5.20
N ILE A 74 3.17 1.79 5.94
CA ILE A 74 2.68 2.84 6.82
C ILE A 74 3.43 4.14 6.59
N VAL A 75 2.80 5.25 6.94
CA VAL A 75 3.47 6.53 7.14
C VAL A 75 3.67 6.71 8.63
N ALA A 76 4.93 6.67 9.08
CA ALA A 76 5.28 6.89 10.47
C ALA A 76 5.33 8.40 10.74
N TRP A 77 4.51 8.90 11.67
CA TRP A 77 4.35 10.35 11.88
C TRP A 77 5.62 11.03 12.39
N SER A 78 6.49 10.31 13.10
CA SER A 78 7.75 10.85 13.60
C SER A 78 8.76 11.19 12.48
N SER A 79 8.63 10.56 11.32
CA SER A 79 9.56 10.69 10.20
C SER A 79 8.92 11.18 8.90
N GLU A 80 7.59 11.11 8.79
CA GLU A 80 6.82 11.25 7.54
C GLU A 80 7.26 10.29 6.41
N GLU A 81 8.19 9.38 6.70
CA GLU A 81 8.64 8.33 5.78
C GLU A 81 7.59 7.24 5.61
N VAL A 82 7.51 6.75 4.37
CA VAL A 82 6.72 5.58 3.99
C VAL A 82 7.59 4.33 4.23
N CYS A 83 7.20 3.51 5.19
CA CYS A 83 7.99 2.37 5.64
C CYS A 83 7.19 1.08 5.56
N LYS A 84 7.88 -0.05 5.36
CA LYS A 84 7.26 -1.36 5.39
C LYS A 84 7.38 -1.96 6.78
N ILE A 85 6.30 -2.51 7.30
CA ILE A 85 6.29 -3.20 8.59
C ILE A 85 7.07 -4.50 8.47
N THR A 86 8.04 -4.69 9.37
CA THR A 86 8.83 -5.92 9.50
C THR A 86 8.40 -6.74 10.71
N GLU A 87 7.83 -6.11 11.74
CA GLU A 87 7.35 -6.77 12.95
C GLU A 87 6.16 -5.99 13.56
N ILE A 88 5.16 -6.72 14.04
CA ILE A 88 4.01 -6.18 14.78
C ILE A 88 4.19 -6.49 16.26
N ASP A 89 3.71 -5.58 17.12
CA ASP A 89 3.81 -5.68 18.58
C ASP A 89 5.25 -5.89 19.06
N TYR A 90 6.17 -5.13 18.47
CA TYR A 90 7.61 -5.21 18.69
C TYR A 90 7.95 -5.15 20.19
N LEU A 91 8.80 -6.07 20.65
CA LEU A 91 9.15 -6.26 22.07
C LEU A 91 7.94 -6.55 22.98
N GLY A 92 6.89 -7.16 22.43
CA GLY A 92 5.66 -7.49 23.15
C GLY A 92 4.78 -6.28 23.46
N ARG A 93 5.05 -5.11 22.87
CA ARG A 93 4.29 -3.89 23.13
C ARG A 93 3.23 -3.69 22.07
N LYS A 94 1.96 -3.85 22.47
CA LYS A 94 0.82 -3.70 21.57
C LYS A 94 0.86 -2.34 20.83
N GLY A 95 0.70 -2.38 19.51
CA GLY A 95 0.68 -1.17 18.66
C GLY A 95 2.05 -0.54 18.41
N HIS A 96 3.15 -1.17 18.85
CA HIS A 96 4.50 -0.78 18.42
C HIS A 96 4.85 -1.62 17.21
N VAL A 97 5.23 -0.97 16.10
CA VAL A 97 5.58 -1.68 14.88
C VAL A 97 7.03 -1.40 14.51
N LYS A 98 7.81 -2.46 14.26
CA LYS A 98 9.15 -2.32 13.71
C LYS A 98 9.03 -2.16 12.20
N THR A 99 9.81 -1.24 11.65
CA THR A 99 9.82 -0.96 10.22
C THR A 99 11.14 -1.35 9.58
N ASP A 100 11.18 -1.37 8.26
CA ASP A 100 12.41 -1.54 7.47
C ASP A 100 13.22 -0.24 7.30
N TYR A 101 12.75 0.85 7.88
CA TYR A 101 13.48 2.11 7.89
C TYR A 101 14.52 2.09 9.01
N CYS A 102 15.78 2.28 8.62
CA CYS A 102 16.90 2.42 9.54
C CYS A 102 17.44 3.86 9.46
N SER A 103 17.66 4.47 10.63
CA SER A 103 18.34 5.74 10.76
C SER A 103 19.42 5.60 11.83
N GLY A 104 20.64 6.05 11.53
CA GLY A 104 21.77 5.96 12.47
C GLY A 104 22.22 4.54 12.83
N GLY A 105 21.80 3.51 12.08
CA GLY A 105 22.09 2.10 12.37
C GLY A 105 20.99 1.37 13.14
N ASP A 106 19.98 2.09 13.64
CA ASP A 106 18.88 1.51 14.40
C ASP A 106 17.58 1.45 13.57
N TYR A 107 16.90 0.31 13.67
CA TYR A 107 15.56 0.12 13.12
C TYR A 107 14.57 1.05 13.83
N GLN A 108 13.78 1.77 13.05
CA GLN A 108 12.78 2.68 13.59
C GLN A 108 11.52 1.91 14.01
N VAL A 109 11.12 2.16 15.26
CA VAL A 109 9.87 1.68 15.83
C VAL A 109 8.84 2.80 15.69
N ALA A 110 7.76 2.54 14.96
CA ALA A 110 6.67 3.48 14.85
C ALA A 110 5.63 3.19 15.94
N THR A 111 5.30 4.23 16.71
CA THR A 111 4.25 4.23 17.74
C THR A 111 3.04 5.07 17.34
N THR A 112 3.23 5.99 16.39
CA THR A 112 2.18 6.81 15.80
C THR A 112 2.29 6.73 14.28
N TYR A 113 1.27 6.20 13.63
CA TYR A 113 1.30 5.89 12.20
C TYR A 113 -0.10 5.81 11.60
N ARG A 114 -0.17 5.87 10.26
CA ARG A 114 -1.35 5.51 9.47
C ARG A 114 -0.96 4.54 8.35
N LYS A 115 -1.91 3.80 7.80
CA LYS A 115 -1.69 3.07 6.53
C LYS A 115 -1.30 4.06 5.44
N ALA A 116 -0.31 3.70 4.63
CA ALA A 116 0.06 4.47 3.45
C ALA A 116 -1.00 4.30 2.35
N THR A 117 -1.22 5.35 1.55
CA THR A 117 -2.10 5.26 0.38
C THR A 117 -1.41 4.49 -0.76
N ILE A 118 -2.18 4.11 -1.78
CA ILE A 118 -1.63 3.38 -2.93
C ILE A 118 -0.56 4.21 -3.65
N GLU A 119 -0.79 5.53 -3.75
CA GLU A 119 0.10 6.49 -4.38
C GLU A 119 1.40 6.64 -3.60
N GLU A 120 1.32 6.76 -2.27
CA GLU A 120 2.49 6.85 -1.39
C GLU A 120 3.35 5.58 -1.47
N ILE A 121 2.70 4.41 -1.50
CA ILE A 121 3.38 3.12 -1.66
C ILE A 121 4.08 3.04 -3.03
N ALA A 122 3.41 3.48 -4.10
CA ALA A 122 3.97 3.48 -5.44
C ALA A 122 5.20 4.40 -5.53
N GLN A 123 5.10 5.62 -4.99
CA GLN A 123 6.19 6.58 -4.97
C GLN A 123 7.39 6.07 -4.17
N GLU A 124 7.16 5.47 -3.01
CA GLU A 124 8.25 4.95 -2.17
C GLU A 124 8.93 3.74 -2.80
N LYS A 125 8.16 2.81 -3.39
CA LYS A 125 8.74 1.70 -4.16
C LYS A 125 9.61 2.22 -5.29
N ARG A 126 9.13 3.23 -6.03
CA ARG A 126 9.89 3.88 -7.10
C ARG A 126 11.17 4.51 -6.57
N ARG A 127 11.10 5.30 -5.49
CA ARG A 127 12.27 5.90 -4.83
C ARG A 127 13.31 4.84 -4.47
N ARG A 128 12.88 3.71 -3.87
CA ARG A 128 13.77 2.61 -3.48
C ARG A 128 14.48 1.98 -4.68
N VAL A 129 13.83 1.87 -5.84
CA VAL A 129 14.44 1.36 -7.08
C VAL A 129 15.60 2.26 -7.52
N PHE A 130 15.41 3.57 -7.64
CA PHE A 130 16.49 4.50 -8.01
C PHE A 130 17.59 4.58 -6.94
N LYS A 131 17.22 4.65 -5.66
CA LYS A 131 18.16 4.73 -4.53
C LYS A 131 19.09 3.53 -4.47
N LYS A 132 18.61 2.32 -4.82
CA LYS A 132 19.44 1.11 -4.91
C LYS A 132 20.62 1.28 -5.88
N HIS A 133 20.47 2.14 -6.88
CA HIS A 133 21.50 2.47 -7.87
C HIS A 133 22.20 3.82 -7.60
N GLY A 134 22.05 4.36 -6.38
CA GLY A 134 22.70 5.60 -5.97
C GLY A 134 22.14 6.84 -6.66
N ARG A 135 20.89 6.78 -7.14
CA ARG A 135 20.26 7.85 -7.91
C ARG A 135 19.11 8.53 -7.16
N ALA A 136 18.86 9.79 -7.48
CA ALA A 136 17.64 10.49 -7.10
C ALA A 136 16.42 9.88 -7.83
N ILE A 137 15.22 10.13 -7.29
CA ILE A 137 13.98 9.69 -7.94
C ILE A 137 13.89 10.29 -9.35
N ASP A 138 13.53 9.48 -10.34
CA ASP A 138 13.41 9.85 -11.76
C ASP A 138 14.70 10.32 -12.44
N GLU A 139 15.85 10.13 -11.78
CA GLU A 139 17.15 10.45 -12.37
C GLU A 139 17.57 9.33 -13.34
N PHE A 140 17.03 9.41 -14.55
CA PHE A 140 17.47 8.57 -15.67
C PHE A 140 18.80 9.06 -16.25
N LYS A 141 19.46 8.17 -17.01
CA LYS A 141 20.68 8.46 -17.75
C LYS A 141 20.60 7.82 -19.13
N GLU A 142 21.41 8.34 -20.04
CA GLU A 142 21.64 7.71 -21.34
C GLU A 142 22.05 6.23 -21.15
N GLY A 143 21.42 5.37 -21.95
CA GLY A 143 21.64 3.93 -21.93
C GLY A 143 20.77 3.16 -20.94
N ASP A 144 20.01 3.82 -20.06
CA ASP A 144 19.02 3.12 -19.23
C ASP A 144 17.91 2.50 -20.09
N ILE A 145 17.28 1.46 -19.55
CA ILE A 145 16.10 0.82 -20.15
C ILE A 145 14.93 1.03 -19.22
N ALA A 146 13.85 1.55 -19.77
CA ALA A 146 12.58 1.73 -19.09
C ALA A 146 11.45 1.05 -19.86
N THR A 147 10.28 0.97 -19.25
CA THR A 147 9.03 0.62 -19.94
C THR A 147 8.04 1.76 -19.78
N PRO A 148 7.05 1.90 -20.67
CA PRO A 148 5.87 2.73 -20.39
C PRO A 148 5.23 2.37 -19.04
N ALA A 149 4.65 3.37 -18.36
CA ALA A 149 3.94 3.18 -17.11
C ALA A 149 2.73 2.24 -17.24
N ASP A 150 2.09 2.23 -18.42
CA ASP A 150 0.91 1.46 -18.78
C ASP A 150 1.21 0.14 -19.51
N ASN A 151 2.48 -0.13 -19.86
CA ASN A 151 2.89 -1.32 -20.59
C ASN A 151 4.29 -1.77 -20.19
N ASP A 152 4.39 -2.81 -19.36
CA ASP A 152 5.64 -3.39 -18.87
C ASP A 152 6.38 -4.29 -19.88
N LYS A 153 5.83 -4.48 -21.09
CA LYS A 153 6.41 -5.35 -22.12
C LYS A 153 7.26 -4.60 -23.15
N ALA A 154 7.05 -3.30 -23.30
CA ALA A 154 7.79 -2.49 -24.27
C ALA A 154 9.09 -1.97 -23.62
N LEU A 155 10.23 -2.37 -24.17
CA LEU A 155 11.54 -1.89 -23.72
C LEU A 155 11.90 -0.62 -24.48
N LEU A 156 12.19 0.45 -23.73
CA LEU A 156 12.56 1.75 -24.25
C LEU A 156 13.98 2.08 -23.80
N LEU A 157 14.87 2.29 -24.77
CA LEU A 157 16.22 2.76 -24.52
C LEU A 157 16.20 4.29 -24.36
N ILE A 158 16.73 4.77 -23.24
CA ILE A 158 16.87 6.20 -22.99
C ILE A 158 18.10 6.71 -23.73
N GLU A 159 17.88 7.63 -24.67
CA GLU A 159 18.93 8.27 -25.48
C GLU A 159 19.54 9.47 -24.78
N ASP A 160 18.74 10.20 -23.99
CA ASP A 160 19.17 11.39 -23.25
C ASP A 160 18.21 11.66 -22.08
N TYR A 161 18.69 12.35 -21.05
CA TYR A 161 17.88 12.80 -19.91
C TYR A 161 18.09 14.29 -19.64
N ASN A 162 17.02 15.06 -19.77
CA ASN A 162 16.99 16.46 -19.39
C ASN A 162 16.46 16.62 -17.96
N ARG A 163 17.40 16.76 -17.02
CA ARG A 163 17.11 16.93 -15.59
C ARG A 163 16.27 18.15 -15.25
N GLN A 164 16.42 19.27 -15.98
CA GLN A 164 15.69 20.51 -15.67
C GLN A 164 14.19 20.38 -15.94
N LYS A 165 13.83 19.59 -16.96
CA LYS A 165 12.44 19.37 -17.36
C LYS A 165 11.88 18.02 -16.90
N ASN A 166 12.72 17.19 -16.28
CA ASN A 166 12.43 15.80 -15.95
C ASN A 166 11.90 15.00 -17.16
N THR A 167 12.55 15.16 -18.30
CA THR A 167 12.16 14.50 -19.56
C THR A 167 13.28 13.61 -20.09
N VAL A 168 12.92 12.49 -20.69
CA VAL A 168 13.86 11.60 -21.38
C VAL A 168 13.61 11.63 -22.89
N LYS A 169 14.67 11.41 -23.67
CA LYS A 169 14.58 11.26 -25.12
C LYS A 169 14.57 9.77 -25.49
N ILE A 170 13.59 9.38 -26.29
CA ILE A 170 13.39 7.99 -26.75
C ILE A 170 12.95 8.05 -28.22
N GLY A 171 13.71 7.43 -29.13
CA GLY A 171 13.39 7.41 -30.56
C GLY A 171 13.27 8.80 -31.18
N GLY A 172 14.10 9.75 -30.72
CA GLY A 172 14.03 11.15 -31.17
C GLY A 172 12.97 12.03 -30.50
N THR A 173 12.05 11.46 -29.72
CA THR A 173 10.95 12.20 -29.05
C THR A 173 11.19 12.33 -27.55
N TYR A 174 10.74 13.44 -26.95
CA TYR A 174 10.82 13.64 -25.50
C TYR A 174 9.54 13.21 -24.79
N TYR A 175 9.70 12.48 -23.69
CA TYR A 175 8.64 12.01 -22.80
C TYR A 175 8.94 12.44 -21.37
N THR A 176 7.91 12.57 -20.53
CA THR A 176 8.12 12.79 -19.09
C THR A 176 8.66 11.52 -18.44
N ALA A 177 9.63 11.67 -17.53
CA ALA A 177 10.21 10.56 -16.79
C ALA A 177 9.19 9.87 -15.86
N LEU A 178 8.10 10.56 -15.51
CA LEU A 178 7.01 10.04 -14.68
C LEU A 178 6.19 8.95 -15.38
N ASP A 179 6.09 9.00 -16.71
CA ASP A 179 5.33 8.05 -17.52
C ASP A 179 6.12 6.77 -17.82
N LEU A 180 7.24 6.57 -17.14
CA LEU A 180 8.17 5.47 -17.38
C LEU A 180 8.47 4.71 -16.10
N ASN A 181 8.46 3.39 -16.18
CA ASN A 181 8.96 2.51 -15.13
C ASN A 181 10.43 2.16 -15.39
N PRO A 182 11.36 2.44 -14.45
CA PRO A 182 12.75 2.03 -14.60
C PRO A 182 12.86 0.50 -14.58
N LEU A 183 13.58 -0.08 -15.53
CA LEU A 183 13.81 -1.52 -15.62
C LEU A 183 15.28 -1.89 -15.42
N TYR A 184 16.17 -1.35 -16.24
CA TYR A 184 17.62 -1.55 -16.12
C TYR A 184 18.36 -0.22 -16.12
N PHE A 185 19.22 -0.04 -15.14
CA PHE A 185 20.13 1.09 -15.08
C PHE A 185 21.45 0.74 -15.77
N THR A 186 22.05 1.72 -16.44
CA THR A 186 23.32 1.57 -17.16
C THR A 186 24.45 1.02 -16.27
N GLU A 187 24.43 1.33 -14.97
CA GLU A 187 25.40 0.80 -13.98
C GLU A 187 25.32 -0.73 -13.79
N ASN A 188 24.20 -1.37 -14.17
CA ASN A 188 24.04 -2.82 -14.10
C ASN A 188 24.51 -3.55 -15.37
N LYS A 189 24.87 -2.82 -16.43
CA LYS A 189 25.29 -3.46 -17.69
C LYS A 189 26.70 -4.02 -17.53
N VAL A 190 26.82 -5.34 -17.42
CA VAL A 190 28.11 -6.04 -17.51
C VAL A 190 28.58 -5.91 -18.96
N LYS A 191 29.73 -5.27 -19.18
CA LYS A 191 30.38 -5.28 -20.49
C LYS A 191 30.79 -6.71 -20.79
N ILE A 192 30.21 -7.28 -21.85
CA ILE A 192 30.75 -8.50 -22.45
C ILE A 192 31.89 -8.01 -23.36
N GLU A 193 33.13 -8.26 -22.95
CA GLU A 193 34.28 -8.07 -23.84
C GLU A 193 34.19 -9.11 -24.95
N ASN A 194 34.17 -8.65 -26.20
CA ASN A 194 34.29 -9.47 -27.40
C ASN A 194 35.75 -9.48 -27.87
#